data_AF-A0A942GMS1-F1
#
_entry.id   AF-A0A942GMS1-F1
#
_cell.length_a   1.000
_cell.length_b   1.000
_cell.length_c   1.000
_cell.angle_alpha   90.00
_cell.angle_beta   90.00
_cell.angle_gamma   90.00
#
_symmetry.space_group_name_H-M   'P 1'
#
loop_
_entity.id
_entity.type
_entity.pdbx_description
1 polymer ?
#
loop_
_entity_poly.entity_id
_entity_poly.type
_entity_poly.pdbx_seq_one_letter_code
_entity_poly.pdbx_strand_id
1 'polypeptide(L)'
;MAKALGGKKISTVQGLYRNDIKAVDAILVSYGHGDHIGLVEHVHPEIPIYIGEKALRIYNVPAQFTERNVISNPGPILRVERKCKSGNWLWLDLFFLERVQENT
;
A
#
# COMPACT_ATOMS: atom_id res chain seq x y z
N MET A 1 -18.85 -0.51 -13.20
CA MET A 1 -19.56 -1.13 -12.05
C MET A 1 -18.60 -2.04 -11.31
N ALA A 2 -18.32 -1.78 -10.02
CA ALA A 2 -17.47 -2.64 -9.21
C ALA A 2 -18.19 -3.96 -8.94
N LYS A 3 -17.62 -5.08 -9.41
CA LYS A 3 -18.14 -6.42 -9.12
C LYS A 3 -17.94 -6.68 -7.62
N ALA A 4 -19.03 -6.89 -6.89
CA ALA A 4 -18.99 -7.18 -5.47
C ALA A 4 -18.14 -8.43 -5.21
N LEU A 5 -17.05 -8.25 -4.46
CA LEU A 5 -16.20 -9.34 -3.98
C LEU A 5 -16.96 -10.07 -2.86
N GLY A 6 -17.77 -11.05 -3.25
CA GLY A 6 -18.31 -12.08 -2.34
C GLY A 6 -18.86 -11.57 -1.00
N GLY A 7 -19.80 -10.62 -1.03
CA GLY A 7 -20.53 -10.19 0.18
C GLY A 7 -19.75 -9.28 1.15
N LYS A 8 -18.50 -8.91 0.86
CA LYS A 8 -17.72 -7.99 1.70
C LYS A 8 -18.09 -6.54 1.37
N LYS A 9 -18.62 -5.80 2.35
CA LYS A 9 -18.97 -4.37 2.20
C LYS A 9 -17.69 -3.56 2.02
N ILE A 10 -17.37 -3.21 0.78
CA ILE A 10 -16.23 -2.36 0.41
C ILE A 10 -16.73 -0.92 0.26
N SER A 11 -15.96 0.05 0.72
CA SER A 11 -16.27 1.47 0.51
C SER A 11 -16.20 1.80 -0.97
N THR A 12 -17.27 2.33 -1.57
CA THR A 12 -17.22 2.73 -2.97
C THR A 12 -16.48 4.06 -3.11
N VAL A 13 -15.22 4.01 -3.53
CA VAL A 13 -14.40 5.19 -3.85
C VAL A 13 -14.25 5.27 -5.37
N GLN A 14 -14.72 6.37 -5.96
CA GLN A 14 -14.61 6.61 -7.40
C GLN A 14 -13.15 6.77 -7.82
N GLY A 15 -12.79 6.14 -8.93
CA GLY A 15 -11.47 6.20 -9.55
C GLY A 15 -10.34 5.54 -8.75
N LEU A 16 -10.67 4.72 -7.75
CA LEU A 16 -9.72 3.91 -6.98
C LEU A 16 -9.49 2.53 -7.60
N TYR A 17 -10.54 1.94 -8.18
CA TYR A 17 -10.54 0.52 -8.55
C TYR A 17 -10.05 0.28 -9.98
N ARG A 18 -9.49 -0.91 -10.23
CA ARG A 18 -8.94 -1.33 -11.54
C ARG A 18 -9.86 -1.22 -12.75
N ASN A 19 -11.18 -1.18 -12.52
CA ASN A 19 -12.18 -1.11 -13.58
C ASN A 19 -12.88 0.27 -13.62
N ASP A 20 -12.25 1.30 -13.05
CA ASP A 20 -12.76 2.66 -12.97
C ASP A 20 -11.80 3.64 -13.67
N ILE A 21 -12.27 4.86 -13.94
CA ILE A 21 -11.42 5.93 -14.47
C ILE A 21 -10.60 6.50 -13.32
N LYS A 22 -9.25 6.42 -13.39
CA LYS A 22 -8.35 6.93 -12.34
C LYS A 22 -8.70 8.36 -11.92
N ALA A 23 -9.00 8.53 -10.63
CA ALA A 23 -9.26 9.83 -10.00
C ALA A 23 -8.47 10.04 -8.69
N VAL A 24 -7.69 9.04 -8.28
CA VAL A 24 -6.81 9.07 -7.10
C VAL A 24 -5.36 9.22 -7.57
N ASP A 25 -4.60 10.08 -6.89
CA ASP A 25 -3.20 10.33 -7.25
C ASP A 25 -2.23 9.32 -6.67
N ALA A 26 -2.49 8.82 -5.45
CA ALA A 26 -1.62 7.91 -4.73
C ALA A 26 -2.35 7.21 -3.57
N ILE A 27 -1.79 6.08 -3.11
CA ILE A 27 -2.19 5.42 -1.87
C ILE A 27 -1.02 5.39 -0.91
N LEU A 28 -1.27 5.76 0.35
CA LEU A 28 -0.34 5.61 1.45
C LEU A 28 -0.76 4.46 2.35
N VAL A 29 0.08 3.44 2.48
CA VAL A 29 -0.12 2.33 3.41
C VAL A 29 0.67 2.59 4.69
N SER A 30 -0.03 2.64 5.82
CA SER A 30 0.56 2.86 7.14
C SER A 30 1.45 1.69 7.61
N TYR A 31 0.95 0.44 7.55
CA TYR A 31 1.71 -0.75 7.94
C TYR A 31 1.13 -2.05 7.34
N GLY A 32 1.84 -3.17 7.50
CA GLY A 32 1.66 -4.40 6.72
C GLY A 32 0.60 -5.39 7.20
N HIS A 33 -0.45 -4.94 7.90
CA HIS A 33 -1.48 -5.84 8.42
C HIS A 33 -2.63 -5.99 7.43
N GLY A 34 -3.21 -7.19 7.34
CA GLY A 34 -4.10 -7.57 6.24
C GLY A 34 -5.37 -6.71 6.10
N ASP A 35 -5.82 -6.08 7.18
CA ASP A 35 -6.92 -5.12 7.21
C ASP A 35 -6.56 -3.75 6.57
N HIS A 36 -5.26 -3.43 6.43
CA HIS A 36 -4.78 -2.23 5.75
C HIS A 36 -4.38 -2.47 4.28
N ILE A 37 -3.83 -3.64 3.96
CA ILE A 37 -3.25 -3.93 2.63
C ILE A 37 -3.96 -5.03 1.85
N GLY A 38 -4.86 -5.78 2.47
CA GLY A 38 -5.39 -7.03 1.90
C GLY A 38 -6.29 -6.89 0.68
N LEU A 39 -6.56 -5.67 0.21
CA LEU A 39 -7.40 -5.38 -0.96
C LEU A 39 -6.64 -4.58 -2.04
N VAL A 40 -5.32 -4.41 -1.87
CA VAL A 40 -4.48 -3.61 -2.76
C VAL A 40 -4.46 -4.14 -4.21
N GLU A 41 -4.69 -5.44 -4.42
CA GLU A 41 -4.81 -6.07 -5.74
C GLU A 41 -6.02 -5.58 -6.58
N HIS A 42 -6.97 -4.87 -5.98
CA HIS A 42 -8.12 -4.30 -6.67
C HIS A 42 -7.94 -2.85 -7.09
N VAL A 43 -6.83 -2.22 -6.67
CA VAL A 43 -6.49 -0.82 -6.97
C VAL A 43 -6.20 -0.67 -8.46
N HIS A 44 -6.50 0.51 -9.00
CA HIS A 44 -6.15 0.88 -10.36
C HIS A 44 -4.64 0.79 -10.59
N PRO A 45 -4.16 0.08 -11.64
CA PRO A 45 -2.74 -0.22 -11.81
C PRO A 45 -1.87 1.03 -11.97
N GLU A 46 -2.43 2.14 -12.45
CA GLU A 46 -1.72 3.43 -12.58
C GLU A 46 -1.65 4.25 -11.29
N ILE A 47 -2.30 3.84 -10.19
CA ILE A 47 -2.19 4.53 -8.91
C ILE A 47 -0.94 4.02 -8.18
N PRO A 48 0.06 4.87 -7.92
CA PRO A 48 1.24 4.48 -7.16
C PRO A 48 0.89 4.17 -5.70
N ILE A 49 1.45 3.07 -5.20
CA ILE A 49 1.29 2.64 -3.80
C ILE A 49 2.58 2.91 -3.05
N TYR A 50 2.50 3.77 -2.04
CA TYR A 50 3.58 4.09 -1.11
C TYR A 50 3.44 3.23 0.14
N ILE A 51 4.44 2.39 0.39
CA ILE A 51 4.43 1.41 1.46
C ILE A 51 5.86 1.20 1.98
N GLY A 52 5.99 0.90 3.27
CA GLY A 52 7.29 0.58 3.85
C GLY A 52 7.82 -0.79 3.40
N GLU A 53 9.15 -0.92 3.31
CA GLU A 53 9.85 -2.12 2.82
C GLU A 53 9.37 -3.42 3.48
N LYS A 54 9.25 -3.38 4.82
CA LYS A 54 8.80 -4.54 5.61
C LYS A 54 7.35 -4.92 5.30
N ALA A 55 6.47 -3.93 5.16
CA ALA A 55 5.06 -4.16 4.86
C ALA A 55 4.88 -4.70 3.43
N LEU A 56 5.65 -4.19 2.46
CA LEU A 56 5.71 -4.73 1.10
C LEU A 56 6.14 -6.19 1.10
N ARG A 57 7.18 -6.54 1.86
CA ARG A 57 7.66 -7.92 1.97
C ARG A 57 6.63 -8.85 2.61
N ILE A 58 5.94 -8.40 3.66
CA ILE A 58 4.85 -9.16 4.29
C ILE A 58 3.71 -9.44 3.29
N TYR A 59 3.42 -8.51 2.38
CA TYR A 59 2.42 -8.72 1.34
C TYR A 59 2.88 -9.70 0.25
N ASN A 60 4.09 -9.50 -0.27
CA ASN A 60 4.58 -10.20 -1.45
C ASN A 60 5.02 -11.65 -1.16
N VAL A 61 5.54 -11.95 0.04
CA VAL A 61 6.02 -13.31 0.36
C VAL A 61 4.87 -14.34 0.34
N PRO A 62 3.71 -14.11 0.99
CA PRO A 62 2.57 -15.02 0.88
C PRO A 62 2.03 -15.16 -0.56
N ALA A 63 2.16 -14.12 -1.39
CA ALA A 63 1.76 -14.16 -2.80
C ALA A 63 2.59 -15.15 -3.63
N GLN A 64 3.78 -15.57 -3.16
CA GLN A 64 4.56 -16.63 -3.83
C GLN A 64 3.98 -18.03 -3.61
N PHE A 65 3.19 -18.20 -2.56
CA PHE A 65 2.58 -19.47 -2.17
C PHE A 65 1.07 -19.49 -2.38
N THR A 66 0.51 -18.40 -2.88
CA THR A 66 -0.93 -18.24 -3.15
C THR A 66 -1.10 -17.75 -4.58
N GLU A 67 -2.27 -17.94 -5.18
CA GLU A 67 -2.56 -17.41 -6.53
C GLU A 67 -2.82 -15.89 -6.52
N ARG A 68 -2.30 -15.17 -5.53
CA ARG A 68 -2.49 -13.71 -5.40
C ARG A 68 -1.48 -12.94 -6.24
N ASN A 69 -1.88 -11.76 -6.68
CA ASN A 69 -1.01 -10.85 -7.39
C ASN A 69 -0.06 -10.13 -6.41
N VAL A 70 1.20 -9.98 -6.82
CA VAL A 70 2.16 -9.08 -6.17
C VAL A 70 1.83 -7.61 -6.49
N ILE A 71 2.23 -6.68 -5.62
CA ILE A 71 2.12 -5.25 -5.93
C ILE A 71 3.13 -4.94 -7.04
N SER A 72 2.63 -4.64 -8.26
CA SER A 72 3.45 -4.42 -9.46
C SER A 72 3.78 -2.94 -9.72
N ASN A 73 3.14 -2.00 -9.00
CA ASN A 73 3.39 -0.56 -9.13
C ASN A 73 3.82 0.06 -7.79
N PRO A 74 5.02 -0.28 -7.27
CA PRO A 74 5.54 0.39 -6.10
C PRO A 74 5.88 1.84 -6.48
N GLY A 75 5.23 2.80 -5.82
CA GLY A 75 5.86 4.10 -5.66
C GLY A 75 7.16 3.94 -4.86
N PRO A 76 7.96 5.02 -4.69
CA PRO A 76 9.12 5.00 -3.81
C PRO A 76 8.80 4.36 -2.43
N ILE A 77 9.65 3.44 -1.98
CA ILE A 77 9.50 2.76 -0.69
C ILE A 77 9.66 3.78 0.44
N LEU A 78 8.73 3.75 1.39
CA LEU A 78 8.80 4.60 2.57
C LEU A 78 9.81 4.02 3.57
N ARG A 79 10.88 4.76 3.87
CA ARG A 79 11.83 4.42 4.93
C ARG A 79 11.50 5.22 6.18
N VAL A 80 11.48 4.52 7.32
CA VAL A 80 11.43 5.18 8.63
C VAL A 80 12.84 5.62 8.95
N GLU A 81 13.08 6.92 8.88
CA GLU A 81 14.40 7.49 9.17
C GLU A 81 14.57 7.82 10.64
N ARG A 82 13.47 8.16 11.34
CA ARG A 82 13.52 8.55 12.75
C ARG A 82 12.35 7.99 13.53
N LYS A 83 12.70 7.40 14.67
CA LYS A 83 11.77 7.18 15.77
C LYS A 83 12.00 8.27 16.78
N CYS A 84 11.02 9.14 16.98
CA CYS A 84 11.10 10.13 18.05
C CYS A 84 10.18 9.74 19.20
N LYS A 85 10.60 10.06 20.42
CA LYS A 85 9.82 9.82 21.63
C LYS A 85 9.19 11.14 22.03
N SER A 86 7.85 11.19 22.05
CA SER A 86 7.12 12.32 22.62
C SER A 86 6.75 11.98 24.08
N GLY A 87 7.46 12.62 25.01
CA GLY A 87 7.33 12.33 26.43
C GLY A 87 7.78 10.91 26.80
N ASN A 88 7.21 10.35 27.88
CA ASN A 88 7.66 9.06 28.40
C ASN A 88 6.99 7.84 27.74
N TRP A 89 5.93 8.03 26.95
CA TRP A 89 5.01 6.94 26.58
C TRP A 89 4.72 6.80 25.08
N LEU A 90 5.04 7.80 24.25
CA LEU A 90 4.66 7.78 22.83
C LEU A 90 5.89 7.73 21.93
N TRP A 91 5.94 6.72 21.07
CA TRP A 91 6.89 6.64 19.96
C TRP A 91 6.18 7.05 18.67
N LEU A 92 6.78 7.99 17.94
CA LEU A 92 6.32 8.45 16.64
C LEU A 92 7.33 7.97 15.58
N ASP A 93 6.85 7.24 14.59
CA ASP A 93 7.62 6.89 13.41
C ASP A 93 7.43 8.00 12.36
N LEU A 94 8.49 8.76 12.06
CA LEU A 94 8.49 9.75 10.99
C LEU A 94 8.92 9.08 9.68
N PHE A 95 8.08 9.22 8.66
CA PHE A 95 8.32 8.73 7.30
C PHE A 95 8.77 9.90 6.43
N PHE A 96 9.92 9.77 5.78
CA PHE A 96 10.35 10.65 4.68
C PHE A 96 10.22 9.90 3.34
N LEU A 97 9.78 10.62 2.32
CA LEU A 97 9.71 10.13 0.94
C LEU A 97 11.09 10.32 0.29
N GLU A 98 11.93 9.29 0.35
CA GLU A 98 13.13 9.25 -0.49
C GLU A 98 12.79 8.60 -1.84
N ARG A 99 13.11 9.28 -2.95
CA ARG A 99 13.17 8.58 -4.24
C ARG A 99 14.36 7.63 -4.21
N VAL A 100 14.10 6.33 -4.29
CA VAL A 100 15.14 5.37 -4.64
C VAL A 100 15.51 5.64 -6.10
N GLN A 101 16.71 6.18 -6.35
CA GLN A 101 17.29 6.16 -7.69
C GLN A 101 17.72 4.72 -7.97
N GLU A 102 17.09 4.09 -8.96
CA GLU A 102 17.60 2.83 -9.52
C GLU A 102 18.93 3.14 -10.21
N ASN A 103 20.03 2.68 -9.62
CA ASN A 103 21.32 2.68 -10.31
C ASN A 103 21.24 1.66 -11.45
N THR A 104 21.38 2.17 -12.68
CA THR A 104 21.47 1.39 -13.92
C THR A 104 22.82 0.69 -14.04
#